data_AF-A0A534X434-F1
#
_entry.id   AF-A0A534X434-F1
#
_cell.length_a   1.000
_cell.length_b   1.000
_cell.length_c   1.000
_cell.angle_alpha   90.00
_cell.angle_beta   90.00
_cell.angle_gamma   90.00
#
_symmetry.space_group_name_H-M   'P 1'
#
loop_
_entity.id
_entity.type
_entity.pdbx_description
1 polymer ?
#
loop_
_entity_poly.entity_id
_entity_poly.type
_entity_poly.pdbx_seq_one_letter_code
_entity_poly.pdbx_strand_id
1 'polypeptide(L)' 'MDLEALKKRLSPRLLDIAGVSGVGVSRGQLTIYIENESDAARQQVEQLLAGEAPDTPTRFVVTGTFEAR' A
#
# COMPACT_ATOMS: atom_id res chain seq x y z
N MET A 1 -2.37 -14.46 -11.03
CA MET A 1 -1.36 -13.92 -10.10
C MET A 1 -1.91 -14.04 -8.69
N ASP A 2 -1.14 -14.61 -7.76
CA ASP A 2 -1.57 -14.77 -6.37
C ASP A 2 -1.30 -13.47 -5.59
N LEU A 3 -2.36 -12.69 -5.35
CA LEU A 3 -2.27 -11.41 -4.65
C LEU A 3 -1.96 -11.57 -3.17
N GLU A 4 -2.33 -12.70 -2.55
CA GLU A 4 -2.03 -12.97 -1.15
C GLU A 4 -0.54 -13.28 -0.96
N ALA A 5 0.04 -14.07 -1.86
CA ALA A 5 1.47 -14.31 -1.90
C ALA A 5 2.26 -13.01 -2.20
N LEU A 6 1.76 -12.20 -3.14
CA LEU A 6 2.36 -10.91 -3.48
C LEU A 6 2.32 -9.93 -2.29
N LYS A 7 1.15 -9.80 -1.64
CA LYS A 7 1.00 -9.02 -0.40
C LYS A 7 2.00 -9.48 0.64
N LYS A 8 2.05 -10.78 0.97
CA LYS A 8 2.97 -11.31 1.99
C LYS A 8 4.44 -10.96 1.71
N ARG A 9 4.84 -10.99 0.44
CA ARG A 9 6.20 -10.64 -0.01
C ARG A 9 6.50 -9.15 0.09
N LEU A 10 5.55 -8.30 -0.28
CA LEU A 10 5.75 -6.85 -0.35
C LEU A 10 5.41 -6.12 0.96
N SER A 11 4.56 -6.69 1.81
CA SER A 11 4.09 -6.09 3.06
C SER A 11 5.22 -5.55 3.94
N PRO A 12 6.33 -6.27 4.21
CA PRO A 12 7.41 -5.74 5.04
C PRO A 12 7.98 -4.43 4.48
N ARG A 13 8.28 -4.40 3.18
CA ARG A 13 8.87 -3.22 2.52
C ARG A 13 7.89 -2.07 2.36
N LEU A 14 6.61 -2.38 2.13
CA LEU A 14 5.55 -1.38 2.03
C LEU A 14 5.25 -0.74 3.39
N LEU A 15 5.29 -1.51 4.47
CA LEU A 15 5.08 -1.01 5.83
C LEU A 15 6.26 -0.19 6.36
N ASP A 16 7.46 -0.36 5.79
CA ASP A 16 8.62 0.49 6.10
C ASP A 16 8.52 1.90 5.48
N ILE A 17 7.59 2.14 4.55
CA ILE A 17 7.39 3.45 3.94
C ILE A 17 6.64 4.35 4.92
N ALA A 18 7.27 5.46 5.32
CA ALA A 18 6.66 6.45 6.19
C ALA A 18 5.31 6.95 5.62
N GLY A 19 4.25 6.89 6.44
CA GLY A 19 2.89 7.25 6.05
C GLY A 19 2.05 6.09 5.52
N VAL A 20 2.60 4.88 5.35
CA VAL A 20 1.82 3.66 5.11
C VAL A 20 1.41 3.04 6.44
N SER A 21 0.10 2.94 6.67
CA SER A 21 -0.48 2.35 7.88
C SER A 21 -0.86 0.88 7.72
N GLY A 22 -0.91 0.37 6.49
CA GLY A 22 -1.33 -1.02 6.26
C GLY A 22 -1.30 -1.46 4.80
N VAL A 23 -1.35 -2.78 4.60
CA VAL A 23 -1.47 -3.41 3.28
C VAL A 23 -2.50 -4.53 3.32
N GLY A 24 -3.44 -4.49 2.40
CA GLY A 24 -4.51 -5.48 2.24
C GLY A 24 -4.65 -5.97 0.81
N VAL A 25 -5.48 -6.99 0.64
CA VAL A 25 -6.02 -7.39 -0.67
C VAL A 25 -7.53 -7.26 -0.57
N SER A 26 -8.13 -6.50 -1.46
CA SER A 26 -9.58 -6.34 -1.49
C SER A 26 -10.06 -6.23 -2.93
N ARG A 27 -11.17 -6.89 -3.26
CA ARG A 27 -11.76 -6.86 -4.61
C ARG A 27 -10.77 -7.19 -5.75
N GLY A 28 -9.83 -8.11 -5.50
CA GLY A 28 -8.86 -8.54 -6.51
C GLY A 28 -7.76 -7.52 -6.83
N GLN A 29 -7.49 -6.59 -5.92
CA GLN A 29 -6.42 -5.59 -6.05
C GLN A 29 -5.69 -5.41 -4.71
N LEU A 30 -4.45 -4.93 -4.79
CA LEU A 30 -3.67 -4.58 -3.62
C LEU A 30 -4.20 -3.26 -3.05
N THR A 31 -4.57 -3.24 -1.78
CA THR A 31 -5.04 -2.03 -1.09
C THR A 31 -3.94 -1.54 -0.17
N ILE A 32 -3.52 -0.29 -0.35
CA ILE A 32 -2.50 0.38 0.46
C ILE A 32 -3.20 1.40 1.34
N TYR A 33 -3.07 1.24 2.65
CA TYR A 33 -3.62 2.17 3.62
C TYR A 33 -2.56 3.20 3.96
N ILE A 34 -2.90 4.48 3.82
CA ILE A 34 -2.01 5.61 4.12
C ILE A 34 -2.64 6.50 5.20
N GLU A 35 -1.80 7.11 6.03
CA GLU A 35 -2.22 7.93 7.17
C GLU A 35 -2.84 9.26 6.73
N ASN A 36 -2.35 9.82 5.64
CA ASN A 36 -2.80 11.09 5.05
C ASN A 36 -2.66 11.04 3.52
N GLU A 37 -3.20 12.04 2.82
CA GLU A 37 -3.05 12.20 1.35
C GLU A 37 -1.62 12.63 0.93
N SER A 38 -0.58 12.22 1.65
CA SER A 38 0.79 12.57 1.28
C SER A 38 1.19 11.94 -0.05
N ASP A 39 1.49 12.82 -1.01
CA ASP A 39 2.06 12.44 -2.30
C ASP A 39 3.38 11.65 -2.14
N ALA A 40 4.14 11.89 -1.07
CA ALA A 40 5.44 11.25 -0.86
C ALA A 40 5.32 9.75 -0.54
N ALA A 41 4.34 9.34 0.27
CA ALA A 41 4.11 7.93 0.59
C ALA A 41 3.59 7.20 -0.65
N ARG A 42 2.64 7.82 -1.35
CA ARG A 42 2.10 7.30 -2.60
C ARG A 42 3.17 7.09 -3.66
N GLN A 43 4.03 8.09 -3.88
CA GLN A 43 5.09 8.02 -4.88
C GLN A 43 6.12 6.91 -4.56
N GLN A 44 6.49 6.73 -3.29
CA GLN A 44 7.39 5.65 -2.88
C GLN A 44 6.76 4.27 -3.10
N VAL A 45 5.48 4.12 -2.77
CA VAL A 45 4.75 2.87 -3.02
C VAL A 45 4.65 2.58 -4.51
N GLU A 46 4.32 3.57 -5.33
CA GLU A 46 4.24 3.43 -6.79
C GLU A 46 5.60 3.04 -7.39
N GLN A 47 6.71 3.63 -6.93
CA GLN A 47 8.05 3.25 -7.36
C GLN A 47 8.40 1.80 -6.99
N LEU A 48 8.06 1.38 -5.76
CA LEU A 48 8.30 0.02 -5.31
C LEU A 48 7.49 -0.99 -6.12
N LEU A 49 6.22 -0.69 -6.38
CA LEU A 49 5.34 -1.56 -7.17
C LEU A 49 5.73 -1.60 -8.64
N ALA A 50 6.19 -0.49 -9.23
CA ALA A 50 6.68 -0.46 -10.59
C ALA A 50 7.89 -1.40 -10.80
N GLY A 51 8.76 -1.54 -9.80
CA GLY A 51 9.92 -2.44 -9.87
C GLY A 51 9.59 -3.91 -9.61
N GLU A 52 8.59 -4.20 -8.79
CA GLU A 52 8.34 -5.56 -8.29
C GLU A 52 7.09 -6.23 -8.86
N ALA A 53 6.09 -5.43 -9.25
CA ALA A 53 4.76 -5.91 -9.66
C ALA A 53 3.99 -4.85 -10.49
N PRO A 54 4.55 -4.38 -11.63
CA PRO A 54 4.03 -3.22 -12.38
C PRO A 54 2.59 -3.40 -12.89
N ASP A 55 2.17 -4.63 -13.17
CA ASP A 55 0.81 -4.93 -13.67
C ASP A 55 -0.21 -5.17 -12.55
N THR A 56 0.16 -4.90 -11.28
CA THR A 56 -0.72 -5.17 -10.15
C THR A 56 -1.70 -4.01 -9.92
N PRO A 57 -3.01 -4.24 -10.07
CA PRO A 57 -3.99 -3.22 -9.76
C PRO A 57 -3.88 -2.86 -8.28
N THR A 58 -3.71 -1.57 -8.02
CA THR A 58 -3.44 -1.03 -6.68
C THR A 58 -4.39 0.12 -6.36
N ARG A 59 -4.89 0.15 -5.13
CA ARG A 59 -5.76 1.21 -4.62
C ARG A 59 -5.19 1.78 -3.34
N PHE A 60 -5.13 3.11 -3.27
CA PHE A 60 -4.82 3.83 -2.04
C PHE A 60 -6.10 4.14 -1.25
N VAL A 61 -6.05 3.93 0.05
CA VAL A 61 -7.12 4.27 0.99
C VAL A 61 -6.52 5.12 2.10
N VAL A 62 -6.99 6.36 2.20
CA VAL A 62 -6.61 7.26 3.28
C VAL A 62 -7.41 6.85 4.51
N THR A 63 -6.70 6.40 5.55
CA THR A 63 -7.29 6.01 6.82
C THR A 63 -7.59 7.19 7.73
N GLY A 64 -7.00 8.36 7.44
CA GLY A 64 -6.96 9.51 8.33
C GLY A 64 -6.07 9.25 9.54
N THR A 65 -5.61 10.30 10.21
CA THR A 65 -5.07 10.17 11.57
C THR A 65 -6.20 9.68 12.47
N PHE A 66 -6.01 8.52 13.09
CA PHE A 66 -6.92 8.00 14.11
C PHE A 66 -6.92 8.98 15.30
N GLU A 67 -7.82 9.95 15.31
CA GLU A 67 -8.13 10.73 16.52
C GLU A 67 -9.01 9.85 17.41
N ALA A 68 -8.41 9.16 18.38
CA ALA A 68 -9.16 8.61 19.49
C ALA A 68 -9.74 9.79 20.29
N ARG A 69 -11.03 10.08 20.10
CA ARG A 69 -11.80 10.95 21.01
C ARG A 69 -12.37 10.14 22.16
#